data_AF-A0A6I8M8B6-F1
#
_entry.id   AF-A0A6I8M8B6-F1
#
_cell.length_a   1.000
_cell.length_b   1.000
_cell.length_c   1.000
_cell.angle_alpha   90.00
_cell.angle_beta   90.00
_cell.angle_gamma   90.00
#
_symmetry.space_group_name_H-M   'P 1'
#
loop_
_entity.id
_entity.type
_entity.pdbx_description
1 polymer ?
#
loop_
_entity_poly.entity_id
_entity_poly.type
_entity_poly.pdbx_seq_one_letter_code
_entity_poly.pdbx_strand_id
1 'polypeptide(L)'
;MSHYQFRPAVTAKTWSLLGVAVIAVLVLPALLNLVTPDVDAKTVNVSLGSEQDRWEMSMFKDDSSRLQCEESMSDLLTPTWDCGGATLTSMVVWGSKDQDTTLRRMMRLNSMIDPGDDVPILHKGGVRIISSPEIPNQIGLSLERPGDDVEHTGTLFVLVDGPEFDSYAELVFNNLRAEEARIAGGEHEPMTLEELTKGFDKAHKGDAHT
;
A
#
# COMPACT_ATOMS: atom_id res chain seq x y z
N MET A 1 -6.12 74.37 6.45
CA MET A 1 -6.17 73.23 5.51
C MET A 1 -7.41 72.43 5.85
N SER A 2 -8.39 72.34 4.95
CA SER A 2 -9.63 71.57 5.20
C SER A 2 -9.33 70.08 5.06
N HIS A 3 -9.44 69.33 6.15
CA HIS A 3 -9.32 67.87 6.13
C HIS A 3 -10.53 67.26 5.41
N TYR A 4 -10.29 66.71 4.22
CA TYR A 4 -11.28 65.94 3.48
C TYR A 4 -11.44 64.58 4.18
N GLN A 5 -12.48 64.42 5.01
CA GLN A 5 -12.82 63.12 5.57
C GLN A 5 -13.62 62.35 4.52
N PHE A 6 -13.04 61.26 4.01
CA PHE A 6 -13.75 60.30 3.18
C PHE A 6 -14.95 59.75 3.97
N ARG A 7 -16.15 60.21 3.64
CA ARG A 7 -17.38 59.55 4.11
C ARG A 7 -17.45 58.19 3.41
N PRO A 8 -17.46 57.06 4.14
CA PRO A 8 -17.60 55.76 3.51
C PRO A 8 -18.92 55.75 2.73
N ALA A 9 -18.85 55.42 1.43
CA ALA A 9 -20.02 55.34 0.55
C ALA A 9 -21.00 54.22 0.98
N VAL A 10 -20.52 53.29 1.80
CA VAL A 10 -21.25 52.15 2.34
C VAL A 10 -21.60 52.40 3.82
N THR A 11 -22.82 52.06 4.17
CA THR A 11 -23.39 52.26 5.50
C THR A 11 -22.99 51.12 6.45
N ALA A 12 -23.05 51.34 7.76
CA ALA A 12 -22.81 50.28 8.76
C ALA A 12 -23.71 49.05 8.53
N LYS A 13 -24.91 49.26 8.00
CA LYS A 13 -25.84 48.19 7.62
C LYS A 13 -25.30 47.31 6.48
N THR A 14 -24.61 47.89 5.50
CA THR A 14 -24.03 47.13 4.38
C THR A 14 -22.84 46.29 4.85
N TRP A 15 -22.01 46.83 5.74
CA TRP A 15 -20.91 46.09 6.38
C TRP A 15 -21.42 44.93 7.25
N SER A 16 -22.48 45.17 8.03
CA SER A 16 -23.12 44.13 8.84
C SER A 16 -23.65 42.98 7.96
N LEU A 17 -24.31 43.30 6.84
CA LEU A 17 -24.85 42.31 5.91
C LEU A 17 -23.74 41.48 5.26
N LEU A 18 -22.63 42.12 4.89
CA LEU A 18 -21.47 41.44 4.30
C LEU A 18 -20.78 40.54 5.32
N GLY A 19 -20.65 40.99 6.58
CA GLY A 19 -20.14 40.16 7.67
C GLY A 19 -20.98 38.91 7.91
N VAL A 20 -22.31 39.04 7.94
CA VAL A 20 -23.22 37.89 8.07
C VAL A 20 -23.09 36.93 6.89
N ALA A 21 -23.00 37.45 5.66
CA ALA A 21 -22.82 36.62 4.47
C ALA A 21 -21.51 35.83 4.50
N VAL A 22 -20.40 36.46 4.90
CA VAL A 22 -19.09 35.79 5.03
C VAL A 22 -19.14 34.71 6.11
N ILE A 23 -19.74 35.00 7.27
CA ILE A 23 -19.91 34.01 8.34
C ILE A 23 -20.76 32.84 7.84
N ALA A 24 -21.85 33.10 7.13
CA ALA A 24 -22.69 32.04 6.58
C ALA A 24 -21.91 31.15 5.61
N VAL A 25 -21.09 31.73 4.72
CA VAL A 25 -20.25 30.96 3.78
C VAL A 25 -19.20 30.13 4.51
N LEU A 26 -18.61 30.64 5.59
CA LEU A 26 -17.58 29.92 6.35
C LEU A 26 -18.16 28.82 7.26
N VAL A 27 -19.37 29.01 7.78
CA VAL A 27 -20.05 28.04 8.64
C VAL A 27 -20.74 26.95 7.82
N LEU A 28 -21.12 27.24 6.57
CA LEU A 28 -21.83 26.31 5.71
C LEU A 28 -21.10 24.96 5.53
N PRO A 29 -19.78 24.87 5.26
CA PRO A 29 -19.07 23.59 5.20
C PRO A 29 -19.17 22.77 6.50
N ALA A 30 -19.09 23.42 7.67
CA ALA A 30 -19.20 22.74 8.95
C ALA A 30 -20.62 22.21 9.21
N LEU A 31 -21.64 22.98 8.83
CA LEU A 31 -23.04 22.54 8.89
C LEU A 31 -23.32 21.40 7.92
N LEU A 32 -22.77 21.46 6.71
CA LEU A 32 -22.85 20.38 5.73
C LEU A 32 -22.16 19.12 6.26
N ASN A 33 -20.97 19.25 6.84
CA ASN A 33 -20.24 18.15 7.45
C ASN A 33 -21.03 17.45 8.58
N LEU A 34 -21.86 18.20 9.31
CA LEU A 34 -22.67 17.65 10.40
C LEU A 34 -23.85 16.78 9.91
N VAL A 35 -24.29 16.99 8.66
CA VAL A 35 -25.44 16.29 8.07
C VAL A 35 -25.05 15.31 6.96
N THR A 36 -23.84 15.41 6.42
CA THR A 36 -23.27 14.36 5.59
C THR A 36 -22.93 13.17 6.47
N PRO A 37 -23.55 12.00 6.26
CA PRO A 37 -23.08 10.78 6.90
C PRO A 37 -21.62 10.58 6.52
N ASP A 38 -20.81 10.08 7.46
CA ASP A 38 -19.49 9.56 7.13
C ASP A 38 -19.67 8.60 5.95
N VAL A 39 -18.94 8.87 4.87
CA VAL A 39 -18.91 7.93 3.75
C VAL A 39 -18.12 6.76 4.31
N ASP A 40 -18.82 5.74 4.81
CA ASP A 40 -18.19 4.51 5.31
C ASP A 40 -17.13 4.13 4.29
N ALA A 41 -15.87 4.09 4.74
CA ALA A 41 -14.75 3.73 3.89
C ALA A 41 -15.11 2.38 3.25
N LYS A 42 -15.27 2.40 1.92
CA LYS A 42 -15.86 1.28 1.20
C LYS A 42 -14.90 0.10 1.35
N THR A 43 -15.28 -0.86 2.18
CA THR A 43 -14.54 -2.10 2.30
C THR A 43 -14.67 -2.86 0.99
N VAL A 44 -13.54 -3.19 0.38
CA VAL A 44 -13.45 -3.94 -0.88
C VAL A 44 -12.65 -5.22 -0.66
N ASN A 45 -12.91 -6.23 -1.49
CA ASN A 45 -12.05 -7.40 -1.51
C ASN A 45 -10.67 -7.00 -2.03
N VAL A 46 -9.62 -7.35 -1.29
CA VAL A 46 -8.24 -7.08 -1.70
C VAL A 46 -7.87 -7.99 -2.86
N SER A 47 -7.33 -7.37 -3.91
CA SER A 47 -6.88 -8.04 -5.12
C SER A 47 -5.54 -7.45 -5.52
N LEU A 48 -4.46 -8.21 -5.39
CA LEU A 48 -3.12 -7.75 -5.73
C LEU A 48 -2.95 -7.70 -7.25
N GLY A 49 -2.27 -6.66 -7.74
CA GLY A 49 -2.24 -6.32 -9.16
C GLY A 49 -3.56 -5.75 -9.68
N SER A 50 -3.81 -5.90 -10.97
CA SER A 50 -5.06 -5.43 -11.58
C SER A 50 -5.35 -6.15 -12.91
N GLU A 51 -6.61 -6.16 -13.33
CA GLU A 51 -7.01 -6.64 -14.65
C GLU A 51 -6.30 -5.85 -15.77
N GLN A 52 -6.11 -4.53 -15.59
CA GLN A 52 -5.40 -3.68 -16.53
C GLN A 52 -3.95 -4.12 -16.71
N ASP A 53 -3.32 -4.59 -15.63
CA ASP A 53 -1.97 -5.14 -15.63
C ASP A 53 -1.90 -6.60 -16.10
N ARG A 54 -3.03 -7.21 -16.52
CA ARG A 54 -3.13 -8.61 -17.00
C ARG A 54 -2.69 -9.66 -15.96
N TRP A 55 -2.52 -9.26 -14.71
CA TRP A 55 -2.29 -10.14 -13.58
C TRP A 55 -3.02 -9.57 -12.38
N GLU A 56 -4.05 -10.30 -11.98
CA GLU A 56 -4.79 -10.03 -10.76
C GLU A 56 -4.79 -11.30 -9.89
N MET A 57 -4.53 -11.12 -8.60
CA MET A 57 -4.51 -12.19 -7.61
C MET A 57 -5.37 -11.80 -6.41
N SER A 58 -6.42 -12.58 -6.18
CA SER A 58 -7.30 -12.40 -5.05
C SER A 58 -6.65 -12.79 -3.72
N MET A 59 -6.84 -11.99 -2.68
CA MET A 59 -6.35 -12.28 -1.33
C MET A 59 -7.38 -13.02 -0.48
N PHE A 60 -6.90 -13.99 0.28
CA PHE A 60 -7.67 -14.78 1.23
C PHE A 60 -7.05 -14.71 2.63
N LYS A 61 -7.90 -14.85 3.65
CA LYS A 61 -7.49 -15.05 5.05
C LYS A 61 -7.25 -16.53 5.33
N ASP A 62 -6.74 -16.85 6.52
CA ASP A 62 -6.46 -18.23 6.95
C ASP A 62 -7.72 -19.12 7.00
N ASP A 63 -8.89 -18.52 7.21
CA ASP A 63 -10.20 -19.20 7.17
C ASP A 63 -10.75 -19.40 5.74
N SER A 64 -9.93 -19.13 4.72
CA SER A 64 -10.30 -19.16 3.29
C SER A 64 -11.35 -18.14 2.86
N SER A 65 -11.74 -17.20 3.72
CA SER A 65 -12.58 -16.06 3.33
C SER A 65 -11.78 -15.01 2.57
N ARG A 66 -12.45 -14.15 1.79
CA ARG A 66 -11.77 -13.05 1.08
C ARG A 66 -11.24 -12.01 2.07
N LEU A 67 -10.00 -11.57 1.87
CA LEU A 67 -9.48 -10.43 2.60
C LEU A 67 -10.24 -9.18 2.17
N GLN A 68 -10.76 -8.45 3.15
CA GLN A 68 -11.55 -7.25 2.97
C GLN A 68 -10.89 -6.13 3.74
N CYS A 69 -10.55 -5.05 3.04
CA CYS A 69 -9.87 -3.87 3.57
C CYS A 69 -10.49 -2.62 2.97
N GLU A 70 -10.26 -1.46 3.60
CA GLU A 70 -10.72 -0.18 3.10
C GLU A 70 -9.87 0.22 1.89
N GLU A 71 -10.53 0.57 0.78
CA GLU A 71 -9.81 1.10 -0.40
C GLU A 71 -9.28 2.50 -0.07
N SER A 72 -7.96 2.67 -0.08
CA SER A 72 -7.39 4.00 0.15
C SER A 72 -7.58 4.85 -1.09
N MET A 73 -8.42 5.89 -1.01
CA MET A 73 -8.62 6.85 -2.09
C MET A 73 -7.41 7.78 -2.31
N SER A 74 -6.33 7.64 -1.54
CA SER A 74 -5.19 8.55 -1.55
C SER A 74 -4.30 8.42 -2.78
N ASP A 75 -4.25 7.25 -3.42
CA ASP A 75 -3.37 7.00 -4.57
C ASP A 75 -4.11 6.34 -5.74
N LEU A 76 -4.49 7.16 -6.73
CA LEU A 76 -5.19 6.71 -7.93
C LEU A 76 -4.30 5.90 -8.89
N LEU A 77 -2.99 5.86 -8.63
CA LEU A 77 -1.98 5.29 -9.53
C LEU A 77 -1.51 3.90 -9.09
N THR A 78 -1.62 3.59 -7.80
CA THR A 78 -1.18 2.31 -7.22
C THR A 78 -2.27 1.76 -6.31
N PRO A 79 -2.83 0.57 -6.63
CA PRO A 79 -3.79 -0.09 -5.76
C PRO A 79 -3.27 -0.19 -4.33
N THR A 80 -3.98 0.48 -3.40
CA THR A 80 -3.60 0.61 -2.00
C THR A 80 -4.81 0.35 -1.11
N TRP A 81 -4.63 -0.52 -0.11
CA TRP A 81 -5.69 -0.89 0.84
C TRP A 81 -5.23 -0.65 2.28
N ASP A 82 -6.10 -0.06 3.09
CA ASP A 82 -5.92 0.05 4.54
C ASP A 82 -6.68 -1.10 5.22
N CYS A 83 -5.93 -1.98 5.87
CA CYS A 83 -6.45 -3.18 6.50
C CYS A 83 -6.60 -3.05 8.03
N GLY A 84 -6.57 -1.83 8.59
CA GLY A 84 -6.80 -1.61 10.01
C GLY A 84 -5.59 -1.97 10.88
N GLY A 85 -4.43 -1.44 10.50
CA GLY A 85 -3.14 -1.70 11.18
C GLY A 85 -2.01 -2.03 10.21
N ALA A 86 -2.32 -2.28 8.95
CA ALA A 86 -1.33 -2.36 7.87
C ALA A 86 -1.92 -1.81 6.58
N THR A 87 -1.08 -1.19 5.77
CA THR A 87 -1.37 -0.77 4.42
C THR A 87 -0.72 -1.74 3.44
N LEU A 88 -1.51 -2.22 2.48
CA LEU A 88 -1.04 -3.06 1.38
C LEU A 88 -0.98 -2.22 0.11
N THR A 89 0.18 -2.14 -0.52
CA THR A 89 0.34 -1.51 -1.84
C THR A 89 0.79 -2.57 -2.83
N SER A 90 0.18 -2.65 -4.00
CA SER A 90 0.54 -3.66 -5.01
C SER A 90 0.79 -3.06 -6.38
N MET A 91 1.73 -3.66 -7.11
CA MET A 91 2.02 -3.29 -8.50
C MET A 91 2.51 -4.50 -9.29
N VAL A 92 2.18 -4.57 -10.57
CA VAL A 92 2.70 -5.57 -11.51
C VAL A 92 3.63 -4.90 -12.50
N VAL A 93 4.81 -5.48 -12.69
CA VAL A 93 5.81 -5.02 -13.67
C VAL A 93 6.08 -6.13 -14.67
N TRP A 94 5.93 -5.83 -15.96
CA TRP A 94 6.31 -6.72 -17.06
C TRP A 94 7.67 -6.32 -17.65
N GLY A 95 8.35 -7.25 -18.33
CA GLY A 95 9.64 -6.93 -18.96
C GLY A 95 10.84 -7.06 -18.01
N SER A 96 10.68 -7.73 -16.87
CA SER A 96 11.73 -7.84 -15.86
C SER A 96 12.75 -8.91 -16.25
N LYS A 97 14.01 -8.51 -16.45
CA LYS A 97 15.14 -9.41 -16.73
C LYS A 97 15.76 -10.02 -15.48
N ASP A 98 15.73 -9.25 -14.39
CA ASP A 98 16.29 -9.63 -13.09
C ASP A 98 15.30 -9.21 -12.02
N GLN A 99 14.68 -10.21 -11.42
CA GLN A 99 13.60 -10.06 -10.46
C GLN A 99 14.08 -9.46 -9.13
N ASP A 100 15.32 -9.72 -8.73
CA ASP A 100 15.88 -9.19 -7.49
C ASP A 100 16.15 -7.69 -7.64
N THR A 101 16.74 -7.30 -8.78
CA THR A 101 16.90 -5.88 -9.14
C THR A 101 15.54 -5.19 -9.26
N THR A 102 14.54 -5.84 -9.87
CA THR A 102 13.18 -5.30 -9.98
C THR A 102 12.55 -5.11 -8.60
N LEU A 103 12.67 -6.08 -7.69
CA LEU A 103 12.17 -5.96 -6.31
C LEU A 103 12.79 -4.76 -5.59
N ARG A 104 14.11 -4.56 -5.66
CA ARG A 104 14.75 -3.38 -5.04
C ARG A 104 14.22 -2.07 -5.60
N ARG A 105 14.07 -1.99 -6.93
CA ARG A 105 13.53 -0.79 -7.60
C ARG A 105 12.10 -0.51 -7.14
N MET A 106 11.29 -1.56 -7.03
CA MET A 106 9.91 -1.48 -6.58
C MET A 106 9.80 -1.06 -5.11
N MET A 107 10.64 -1.64 -4.26
CA MET A 107 10.76 -1.23 -2.86
C MET A 107 11.09 0.26 -2.78
N ARG A 108 12.18 0.70 -3.44
CA ARG A 108 12.60 2.11 -3.46
C ARG A 108 11.54 3.06 -3.99
N LEU A 109 10.78 2.65 -5.01
CA LEU A 109 9.72 3.47 -5.59
C LEU A 109 8.57 3.68 -4.60
N ASN A 110 8.15 2.64 -3.89
CA ASN A 110 6.96 2.68 -3.03
C ASN A 110 7.27 3.11 -1.59
N SER A 111 8.47 2.80 -1.07
CA SER A 111 8.90 3.24 0.26
C SER A 111 9.50 4.66 0.28
N MET A 112 9.79 5.22 -0.91
CA MET A 112 10.54 6.46 -1.12
C MET A 112 11.96 6.47 -0.53
N ILE A 113 12.46 5.32 -0.06
CA ILE A 113 13.75 5.16 0.59
C ILE A 113 14.50 4.04 -0.13
N ASP A 114 15.76 4.28 -0.47
CA ASP A 114 16.60 3.25 -1.09
C ASP A 114 16.97 2.20 -0.02
N PRO A 115 16.58 0.93 -0.17
CA PRO A 115 16.99 -0.09 0.80
C PRO A 115 18.50 -0.34 0.78
N GLY A 116 19.25 0.12 -0.22
CA GLY A 116 20.67 -0.18 -0.38
C GLY A 116 20.90 -1.50 -1.11
N ASP A 117 22.06 -1.61 -1.75
CA ASP A 117 22.45 -2.79 -2.54
C ASP A 117 22.89 -3.97 -1.65
N ASP A 118 23.27 -3.70 -0.40
CA ASP A 118 23.77 -4.64 0.59
C ASP A 118 22.68 -5.31 1.43
N VAL A 119 21.47 -4.74 1.49
CA VAL A 119 20.34 -5.38 2.17
C VAL A 119 20.01 -6.71 1.50
N PRO A 120 20.02 -7.85 2.20
CA PRO A 120 19.81 -9.16 1.58
C PRO A 120 18.36 -9.32 1.09
N ILE A 121 18.20 -9.99 -0.06
CA ILE A 121 16.91 -10.51 -0.50
C ILE A 121 16.82 -11.97 -0.07
N LEU A 122 15.74 -12.32 0.62
CA LEU A 122 15.46 -13.69 1.03
C LEU A 122 14.56 -14.36 -0.02
N HIS A 123 14.98 -15.54 -0.47
CA HIS A 123 14.21 -16.38 -1.39
C HIS A 123 13.58 -17.55 -0.64
N LYS A 124 12.27 -17.71 -0.81
CA LYS A 124 11.48 -18.81 -0.23
C LYS A 124 10.57 -19.36 -1.31
N GLY A 125 11.08 -20.36 -2.02
CA GLY A 125 10.49 -20.79 -3.30
C GLY A 125 10.59 -19.69 -4.34
N GLY A 126 9.54 -19.41 -5.11
CA GLY A 126 9.46 -18.33 -6.08
C GLY A 126 9.18 -16.94 -5.47
N VAL A 127 8.92 -16.85 -4.17
CA VAL A 127 8.69 -15.58 -3.47
C VAL A 127 10.02 -15.00 -2.99
N ARG A 128 10.21 -13.71 -3.28
CA ARG A 128 11.36 -12.89 -2.88
C ARG A 128 10.93 -11.89 -1.84
N ILE A 129 11.74 -11.68 -0.81
CA ILE A 129 11.39 -10.81 0.30
C ILE A 129 12.55 -9.88 0.64
N ILE A 130 12.24 -8.61 0.85
CA ILE A 130 13.19 -7.57 1.26
C ILE A 130 12.60 -6.76 2.40
N SER A 131 13.41 -6.48 3.43
CA SER A 131 13.05 -5.58 4.52
C SER A 131 14.26 -4.69 4.80
N SER A 132 14.04 -3.38 4.90
CA SER A 132 15.10 -2.41 5.14
C SER A 132 15.19 -2.10 6.63
N PRO A 133 16.38 -2.16 7.26
CA PRO A 133 16.55 -1.76 8.65
C PRO A 133 16.29 -0.25 8.85
N GLU A 134 16.35 0.56 7.79
CA GLU A 134 16.10 2.00 7.87
C GLU A 134 14.61 2.35 7.99
N ILE A 135 13.72 1.39 7.68
CA ILE A 135 12.27 1.60 7.64
C ILE A 135 11.60 0.53 8.50
N PRO A 136 11.38 0.81 9.80
CA PRO A 136 10.74 -0.15 10.68
C PRO A 136 9.30 -0.43 10.22
N ASN A 137 8.83 -1.64 10.49
CA ASN A 137 7.47 -2.08 10.21
C ASN A 137 7.08 -2.10 8.73
N GLN A 138 8.06 -2.38 7.86
CA GLN A 138 7.86 -2.43 6.43
C GLN A 138 8.58 -3.62 5.78
N ILE A 139 7.91 -4.24 4.81
CA ILE A 139 8.43 -5.37 4.07
C ILE A 139 7.90 -5.42 2.63
N GLY A 140 8.80 -5.62 1.68
CA GLY A 140 8.49 -5.81 0.28
C GLY A 140 8.54 -7.29 -0.09
N LEU A 141 7.49 -7.79 -0.73
CA LEU A 141 7.43 -9.13 -1.28
C LEU A 141 7.25 -9.07 -2.79
N SER A 142 7.81 -10.04 -3.51
CA SER A 142 7.48 -10.21 -4.93
C SER A 142 7.41 -11.66 -5.36
N LEU A 143 6.58 -11.90 -6.38
CA LEU A 143 6.43 -13.17 -7.07
C LEU A 143 6.65 -12.97 -8.56
N GLU A 144 7.41 -13.87 -9.16
CA GLU A 144 7.62 -13.92 -10.59
C GLU A 144 6.53 -14.74 -11.27
N ARG A 145 6.00 -14.22 -12.37
CA ARG A 145 5.23 -14.99 -13.35
C ARG A 145 6.15 -15.27 -14.54
N PRO A 146 6.56 -16.54 -14.75
CA PRO A 146 7.35 -16.92 -15.91
C PRO A 146 6.62 -16.59 -17.21
N GLY A 147 7.37 -16.12 -18.20
CA GLY A 147 6.89 -15.92 -19.57
C GLY A 147 7.83 -16.57 -20.58
N ASP A 148 7.36 -16.74 -21.83
CA ASP A 148 8.14 -17.34 -22.91
C ASP A 148 9.32 -16.45 -23.34
N ASP A 149 9.26 -15.15 -23.03
CA ASP A 149 10.33 -14.17 -23.20
C ASP A 149 10.31 -13.13 -22.06
N VAL A 150 11.27 -12.20 -22.10
CA VAL A 150 11.40 -11.13 -21.09
C VAL A 150 10.16 -10.23 -21.05
N GLU A 151 9.59 -9.87 -22.21
CA GLU A 151 8.43 -8.96 -22.28
C GLU A 151 7.19 -9.56 -21.62
N HIS A 152 7.08 -10.89 -21.66
CA HIS A 152 6.02 -11.66 -21.02
C HIS A 152 6.38 -12.16 -19.62
N THR A 153 7.57 -11.86 -19.11
CA THR A 153 7.94 -12.18 -17.72
C THR A 153 7.44 -11.07 -16.80
N GLY A 154 6.59 -11.44 -15.85
CA GLY A 154 5.94 -10.52 -14.92
C GLY A 154 6.50 -10.61 -13.51
N THR A 155 6.44 -9.52 -12.76
CA THR A 155 6.77 -9.42 -11.34
C THR A 155 5.61 -8.77 -10.62
N LEU A 156 4.91 -9.51 -9.76
CA LEU A 156 3.94 -8.94 -8.82
C LEU A 156 4.71 -8.49 -7.58
N PHE A 157 4.61 -7.22 -7.24
CA PHE A 157 5.17 -6.61 -6.03
C PHE A 157 4.05 -6.27 -5.04
N VAL A 158 4.36 -6.46 -3.77
CA VAL A 158 3.50 -6.08 -2.64
C VAL A 158 4.36 -5.43 -1.57
N LEU A 159 4.01 -4.21 -1.17
CA LEU A 159 4.54 -3.55 0.01
C LEU A 159 3.52 -3.71 1.14
N VAL A 160 3.99 -4.18 2.29
CA VAL A 160 3.23 -4.19 3.54
C VAL A 160 3.91 -3.20 4.48
N ASP A 161 3.12 -2.25 4.99
CA ASP A 161 3.59 -1.17 5.86
C ASP A 161 2.64 -0.96 7.03
N GLY A 162 3.15 -0.72 8.23
CA GLY A 162 2.33 -0.35 9.40
C GLY A 162 2.51 -1.24 10.64
N PRO A 163 1.86 -0.90 11.77
CA PRO A 163 2.12 -1.55 13.06
C PRO A 163 1.82 -3.07 13.09
N GLU A 164 0.91 -3.56 12.26
CA GLU A 164 0.56 -4.99 12.14
C GLU A 164 1.25 -5.67 10.93
N PHE A 165 2.35 -5.10 10.43
CA PHE A 165 3.01 -5.60 9.22
C PHE A 165 3.37 -7.08 9.29
N ASP A 166 3.78 -7.61 10.45
CA ASP A 166 4.15 -9.03 10.61
C ASP A 166 3.00 -9.98 10.20
N SER A 167 1.80 -9.74 10.75
CA SER A 167 0.59 -10.53 10.48
C SER A 167 0.19 -10.47 9.00
N TYR A 168 0.26 -9.28 8.40
CA TYR A 168 -0.10 -9.09 6.99
C TYR A 168 0.98 -9.59 6.03
N ALA A 169 2.25 -9.52 6.42
CA ALA A 169 3.36 -10.05 5.63
C ALA A 169 3.27 -11.57 5.51
N GLU A 170 2.92 -12.27 6.59
CA GLU A 170 2.63 -13.69 6.55
C GLU A 170 1.47 -13.99 5.59
N LEU A 171 0.36 -13.27 5.75
CA LEU A 171 -0.83 -13.47 4.94
C LEU A 171 -0.52 -13.29 3.45
N VAL A 172 0.18 -12.21 3.09
CA VAL A 172 0.62 -11.94 1.72
C VAL A 172 1.55 -13.04 1.23
N PHE A 173 2.54 -13.44 2.03
CA PHE A 173 3.47 -14.50 1.65
C PHE A 173 2.74 -15.81 1.31
N ASN A 174 1.80 -16.24 2.17
CA ASN A 174 1.04 -17.48 1.98
C ASN A 174 0.17 -17.43 0.72
N ASN A 175 -0.48 -16.29 0.46
CA ASN A 175 -1.24 -16.09 -0.78
C ASN A 175 -0.34 -16.13 -2.03
N LEU A 176 0.85 -15.51 -1.99
CA LEU A 176 1.81 -15.56 -3.09
C LEU A 176 2.31 -16.98 -3.35
N ARG A 177 2.55 -17.78 -2.31
CA ARG A 177 2.94 -19.19 -2.48
C ARG A 177 1.82 -20.06 -3.06
N ALA A 178 0.57 -19.78 -2.71
CA ALA A 178 -0.58 -20.45 -3.33
C ALA A 178 -0.70 -20.07 -4.81
N GLU A 179 -0.47 -18.81 -5.16
CA GLU A 179 -0.44 -18.34 -6.55
C GLU A 179 0.72 -18.92 -7.35
N GLU A 180 1.91 -19.03 -6.77
CA GLU A 180 3.05 -19.69 -7.41
C GLU A 180 2.73 -21.14 -7.78
N ALA A 181 2.11 -21.90 -6.87
CA ALA A 181 1.67 -23.26 -7.15
C ALA A 181 0.63 -23.31 -8.28
N ARG A 182 -0.32 -22.35 -8.28
CA ARG A 182 -1.31 -22.19 -9.36
C ARG A 182 -0.66 -21.90 -10.71
N ILE A 183 0.34 -21.03 -10.75
CA ILE A 183 1.09 -20.67 -11.97
C ILE A 183 1.90 -21.88 -12.47
N ALA A 184 2.56 -22.61 -11.58
CA ALA A 184 3.37 -23.78 -11.91
C ALA A 184 2.53 -25.01 -12.31
N GLY A 185 1.21 -24.97 -12.14
CA GLY A 185 0.31 -26.10 -12.40
C GLY A 185 0.51 -27.27 -11.45
N GLY A 186 1.00 -27.01 -10.23
CA GLY A 186 1.28 -28.01 -9.19
C GLY A 186 0.30 -27.94 -8.01
N GLU A 187 0.42 -28.89 -7.08
CA GLU A 187 -0.33 -28.87 -5.80
C GLU A 187 0.41 -28.01 -4.76
N HIS A 188 -0.34 -27.25 -3.96
CA HIS A 188 0.18 -26.42 -2.86
C HIS A 188 0.04 -27.17 -1.53
N GLU A 189 1.16 -27.46 -0.88
CA GLU A 189 1.16 -27.84 0.53
C GLU A 189 1.37 -26.55 1.36
N PRO A 190 0.39 -26.13 2.20
CA PRO A 190 0.50 -24.92 2.98
C PRO A 190 1.64 -25.02 4.00
N MET A 191 2.46 -23.98 4.08
CA MET A 191 3.55 -23.85 5.07
C MET A 191 3.10 -22.95 6.23
N THR A 192 3.65 -23.18 7.43
CA THR A 192 3.32 -22.42 8.64
C THR A 192 4.21 -21.19 8.83
N LEU A 193 3.74 -20.14 9.54
CA LEU A 193 4.53 -18.95 9.93
C LEU A 193 5.92 -19.30 10.49
N GLU A 194 5.98 -20.35 11.32
CA GLU A 194 7.20 -20.78 12.01
C GLU A 194 8.29 -21.24 11.02
N GLU A 195 7.89 -21.81 9.88
CA GLU A 195 8.79 -22.26 8.81
C GLU A 195 9.26 -21.08 7.92
N LEU A 196 8.44 -20.03 7.82
CA LEU A 196 8.74 -18.79 7.11
C LEU A 196 9.72 -17.92 7.89
N THR A 197 9.40 -17.70 9.17
CA THR A 197 10.14 -16.82 10.08
C THR A 197 11.48 -17.40 10.52
N LYS A 198 11.69 -18.72 10.45
CA LYS A 198 13.01 -19.35 10.66
C LYS A 198 14.10 -18.78 9.73
N GLY A 199 13.73 -18.25 8.57
CA GLY A 199 14.63 -17.51 7.68
C GLY A 199 14.93 -16.07 8.13
N PHE A 200 13.92 -15.38 8.68
CA PHE A 200 14.02 -14.01 9.19
C PHE A 200 14.81 -13.93 10.48
N ASP A 201 14.60 -14.87 11.39
CA ASP A 201 15.29 -14.93 12.68
C ASP A 201 16.81 -15.10 12.53
N LYS A 202 17.23 -15.79 11.47
CA LYS A 202 18.64 -15.96 11.10
C LYS A 202 19.23 -14.73 10.40
N ALA A 203 18.42 -13.97 9.66
CA ALA A 203 18.83 -12.74 8.99
C ALA A 203 18.88 -11.54 9.96
N HIS A 204 17.98 -11.48 10.94
CA HIS A 204 17.94 -10.42 11.97
C HIS A 204 18.92 -10.68 13.14
N LYS A 205 19.26 -11.93 13.46
CA LYS A 205 20.28 -12.26 14.48
C LYS A 205 21.71 -12.36 13.93
N GLY A 206 21.91 -12.02 12.64
CA GLY A 206 23.23 -12.05 11.98
C GLY A 206 24.24 -11.03 12.51
N ASP A 207 23.78 -9.95 13.15
CA ASP A 207 24.64 -8.85 13.64
C ASP A 207 24.65 -8.73 15.18
N ALA A 208 24.58 -9.87 15.89
CA ALA A 208 24.70 -9.86 17.34
C ALA A 208 25.81 -10.76 17.90
N HIS A 209 26.73 -11.27 17.08
CA HIS A 209 27.99 -11.86 17.58
C HIS A 209 29.13 -11.81 16.54
N THR A 210 29.85 -10.70 16.54
CA THR A 210 31.33 -10.67 16.38
C THR A 210 31.92 -9.69 17.35
#